data_AF-S4NYF0-F1
#
_entry.id   AF-S4NYF0-F1
#
_cell.length_a   1.000
_cell.length_b   1.000
_cell.length_c   1.000
_cell.angle_alpha   90.00
_cell.angle_beta   90.00
_cell.angle_gamma   90.00
#
_symmetry.space_group_name_H-M   'P 1'
#
loop_
_entity.id
_entity.type
_entity.pdbx_description
1 polymer ?
#
loop_
_entity_poly.entity_id
_entity_poly.type
_entity_poly.pdbx_seq_one_letter_code
_entity_poly.pdbx_strand_id
1 'polypeptide(L)'
;MEHIAVLDEVLRMLLEIINSCLTHQLVNNLNLVYALLHKKQLFQQHAHHHIAQNIEMVIGYFSTRLQRVQEGAGGDLGVTEVLQCIKKGAEQWSSDRLKKFPDLKFRYVEEERPEEFFTPYVWALISACGNIYWASECGARAAGDLLA
;
A
#
# COMPACT_ATOMS: atom_id res chain seq x y z
N MET A 1 -14.20 15.25 19.51
CA MET A 1 -14.84 15.17 18.18
C MET A 1 -13.80 15.13 17.06
N GLU A 2 -12.74 15.94 17.10
CA GLU A 2 -11.66 15.93 16.08
C GLU A 2 -11.00 14.55 15.87
N HIS A 3 -10.66 13.82 16.94
CA HIS A 3 -10.06 12.49 16.80
C HIS A 3 -10.94 11.47 16.06
N ILE A 4 -12.27 11.58 16.20
CA ILE A 4 -13.21 10.68 15.51
C ILE A 4 -13.25 11.00 14.01
N ALA A 5 -13.22 12.29 13.66
CA ALA A 5 -13.17 12.73 12.26
C ALA A 5 -11.86 12.31 11.58
N VAL A 6 -10.72 12.41 12.27
CA VAL A 6 -9.44 11.93 11.75
C VAL A 6 -9.46 10.42 11.51
N LEU A 7 -10.01 9.65 12.44
CA LEU A 7 -10.14 8.20 12.27
C LEU A 7 -11.05 7.83 11.10
N ASP A 8 -12.14 8.56 10.89
CA ASP A 8 -13.06 8.33 9.76
C ASP A 8 -12.36 8.59 8.41
N GLU A 9 -11.55 9.65 8.32
CA GLU A 9 -10.79 9.95 7.11
C GLU A 9 -9.73 8.89 6.82
N VAL A 10 -9.03 8.40 7.85
CA VAL A 10 -8.08 7.29 7.72
C VAL A 10 -8.79 6.01 7.27
N LEU A 11 -9.95 5.70 7.86
CA LEU A 11 -10.74 4.53 7.46
C LEU A 11 -11.24 4.64 6.02
N ARG A 12 -11.72 5.82 5.61
CA ARG A 12 -12.12 6.09 4.22
C ARG A 12 -10.94 5.87 3.27
N MET A 13 -9.77 6.43 3.57
CA MET A 13 -8.57 6.24 2.77
C MET A 13 -8.18 4.76 2.63
N LEU A 14 -8.22 4.00 3.72
CA LEU A 14 -7.96 2.56 3.69
C LEU A 14 -8.96 1.81 2.81
N LEU A 15 -10.26 2.15 2.90
CA LEU A 15 -11.29 1.55 2.07
C LEU A 15 -11.09 1.89 0.58
N GLU A 16 -10.68 3.12 0.26
CA GLU A 16 -10.36 3.53 -1.11
C GLU A 16 -9.16 2.76 -1.66
N ILE A 17 -8.12 2.55 -0.86
CA ILE A 17 -6.94 1.76 -1.23
C ILE A 17 -7.37 0.32 -1.54
N ILE A 18 -8.14 -0.31 -0.65
CA ILE A 18 -8.67 -1.67 -0.87
C ILE A 18 -9.49 -1.71 -2.16
N ASN A 19 -10.41 -0.76 -2.34
CA ASN A 19 -11.24 -0.70 -3.54
C ASN A 19 -10.42 -0.53 -4.82
N SER A 20 -9.35 0.26 -4.80
CA SER A 20 -8.42 0.43 -5.92
C SER A 20 -7.73 -0.90 -6.27
N CYS A 21 -7.23 -1.63 -5.27
CA CYS A 21 -6.65 -2.95 -5.48
C CYS A 21 -7.65 -3.92 -6.13
N LEU A 22 -8.90 -3.92 -5.68
CA LEU A 22 -9.96 -4.80 -6.21
C LEU A 22 -10.47 -4.38 -7.60
N THR A 23 -10.41 -3.10 -7.93
CA THR A 23 -10.90 -2.58 -9.21
C THR A 23 -9.84 -2.75 -10.31
N HIS A 24 -8.57 -2.46 -10.01
CA HIS A 24 -7.52 -2.36 -11.02
C HIS A 24 -6.56 -3.56 -11.03
N GLN A 25 -6.39 -4.24 -9.91
CA GLN A 25 -5.31 -5.22 -9.74
C GLN A 25 -5.74 -6.48 -8.98
N LEU A 26 -7.01 -6.86 -9.03
CA LEU A 26 -7.53 -7.97 -8.23
C LEU A 26 -6.77 -9.28 -8.47
N VAL A 27 -6.44 -9.58 -9.73
CA VAL A 27 -5.70 -10.79 -10.14
C VAL A 27 -4.30 -10.86 -9.49
N ASN A 28 -3.70 -9.70 -9.19
CA ASN A 28 -2.39 -9.62 -8.53
C ASN A 28 -2.49 -9.60 -7.00
N ASN A 29 -3.71 -9.43 -6.45
CA ASN A 29 -3.96 -9.22 -5.01
C ASN A 29 -4.82 -10.35 -4.41
N LEU A 30 -4.51 -11.61 -4.73
CA LEU A 30 -5.31 -12.77 -4.29
C LEU A 30 -5.36 -12.95 -2.76
N ASN A 31 -4.25 -12.64 -2.07
CA ASN A 31 -4.18 -12.71 -0.61
C ASN A 31 -5.09 -11.66 0.07
N LEU A 32 -5.28 -10.50 -0.57
CA LEU A 32 -6.23 -9.49 -0.10
C LEU A 32 -7.66 -10.05 -0.18
N VAL A 33 -8.02 -10.66 -1.32
CA VAL A 33 -9.33 -11.32 -1.47
C VAL A 33 -9.53 -12.41 -0.42
N TYR A 34 -8.51 -13.24 -0.18
CA TYR A 34 -8.53 -14.26 0.87
C TYR A 34 -8.79 -13.66 2.27
N ALA A 35 -8.08 -12.59 2.62
CA ALA A 35 -8.27 -11.90 3.89
C ALA A 35 -9.68 -11.28 4.03
N LEU A 36 -10.19 -10.67 2.95
CA LEU A 36 -11.54 -10.10 2.90
C LEU A 36 -12.62 -11.16 3.12
N LEU A 37 -12.47 -12.35 2.53
CA LEU A 37 -13.40 -13.46 2.75
C LEU A 37 -13.42 -13.91 4.22
N HIS A 38 -12.25 -13.99 4.86
CA HIS A 38 -12.15 -14.36 6.27
C HIS A 38 -12.75 -13.29 7.20
N LYS A 39 -12.69 -12.01 6.80
CA LYS A 39 -13.18 -10.86 7.60
C LYS A 39 -14.47 -10.25 7.05
N LYS A 40 -15.24 -11.01 6.27
CA LYS A 40 -16.45 -10.52 5.57
C LYS A 40 -17.48 -9.83 6.46
N GLN A 41 -17.57 -10.22 7.73
CA GLN A 41 -18.49 -9.62 8.70
C GLN A 41 -18.20 -8.15 9.00
N LEU A 42 -16.94 -7.69 8.85
CA LEU A 42 -16.57 -6.29 9.09
C LEU A 42 -17.27 -5.34 8.11
N PHE A 43 -17.54 -5.79 6.90
CA PHE A 43 -18.10 -4.95 5.84
C PHE A 43 -19.63 -4.87 5.89
N GLN A 44 -20.30 -5.88 6.48
CA GLN A 44 -21.77 -5.94 6.60
C GLN A 44 -22.37 -4.76 7.36
N GLN A 45 -21.64 -4.22 8.34
CA GLN A 45 -22.09 -3.08 9.14
C GLN A 45 -21.94 -1.73 8.40
N HIS A 46 -21.21 -1.72 7.28
CA HIS A 46 -20.82 -0.52 6.55
C HIS A 46 -21.43 -0.46 5.14
N ALA A 47 -22.46 -1.27 4.85
CA ALA A 47 -23.12 -1.38 3.54
C ALA A 47 -23.64 -0.03 2.97
N HIS A 48 -23.84 0.97 3.83
CA HIS A 48 -24.24 2.32 3.43
C HIS A 48 -23.12 3.11 2.75
N HIS A 49 -21.85 2.77 2.98
CA HIS A 49 -20.72 3.41 2.30
C HIS A 49 -20.56 2.85 0.89
N HIS A 50 -20.60 3.71 -0.12
CA HIS A 50 -20.47 3.31 -1.52
C HIS A 50 -19.20 2.50 -1.82
N ILE A 51 -18.10 2.78 -1.12
CA ILE A 51 -16.83 2.06 -1.28
C ILE A 51 -16.97 0.62 -0.73
N ALA A 52 -17.67 0.46 0.39
CA ALA A 52 -17.93 -0.86 0.97
C ALA A 52 -18.77 -1.75 0.04
N GLN A 53 -19.68 -1.17 -0.76
CA GLN A 53 -20.52 -1.92 -1.72
C GLN A 53 -19.69 -2.66 -2.78
N ASN A 54 -18.62 -2.04 -3.30
CA ASN A 54 -17.73 -2.71 -4.25
C ASN A 54 -17.01 -3.90 -3.58
N ILE A 55 -16.54 -3.70 -2.34
CA ILE A 55 -15.87 -4.74 -1.55
C ILE A 55 -16.84 -5.90 -1.26
N GLU A 56 -18.08 -5.60 -0.88
CA GLU A 56 -19.14 -6.59 -0.67
C GLU A 56 -19.48 -7.37 -1.94
N MET A 57 -19.50 -6.72 -3.11
CA MET A 57 -19.74 -7.40 -4.39
C MET A 57 -18.64 -8.43 -4.69
N VAL A 58 -17.38 -8.06 -4.45
CA VAL A 58 -16.23 -8.96 -4.60
C VAL A 58 -16.35 -10.12 -3.59
N ILE A 59 -16.59 -9.82 -2.31
CA ILE A 59 -16.78 -10.83 -1.26
C ILE A 59 -17.91 -11.78 -1.63
N GLY A 60 -19.05 -11.28 -2.11
CA GLY A 60 -20.22 -12.07 -2.50
C GLY A 60 -19.94 -13.01 -3.68
N TYR A 61 -19.25 -12.51 -4.71
CA TYR A 61 -18.83 -13.32 -5.85
C TYR A 61 -17.94 -14.48 -5.42
N PHE A 62 -16.87 -14.20 -4.67
CA PHE A 62 -15.94 -15.22 -4.22
C PHE A 62 -16.54 -16.15 -3.17
N SER A 63 -17.41 -15.66 -2.28
CA SER A 63 -18.12 -16.50 -1.31
C SER A 63 -19.02 -17.52 -2.00
N THR A 64 -19.79 -17.09 -3.00
CA THR A 64 -20.67 -17.98 -3.78
C THR A 64 -19.86 -19.03 -4.54
N ARG A 65 -18.73 -18.61 -5.11
CA ARG A 65 -17.84 -19.54 -5.83
C ARG A 65 -17.21 -20.56 -4.89
N LEU A 66 -16.74 -20.12 -3.72
CA LEU A 66 -16.10 -20.98 -2.74
C LEU A 66 -17.10 -22.01 -2.18
N GLN A 67 -18.33 -21.57 -1.90
CA GLN A 67 -19.41 -22.45 -1.44
C GLN A 67 -19.66 -23.58 -2.44
N ARG A 68 -19.74 -23.30 -3.74
CA ARG A 68 -19.92 -24.32 -4.79
C ARG A 68 -18.79 -25.33 -4.83
N VAL A 69 -17.55 -24.89 -4.62
CA VAL A 69 -16.38 -25.78 -4.60
C VAL A 69 -16.39 -26.64 -3.33
N GLN A 70 -16.76 -26.07 -2.19
CA GLN A 70 -16.88 -26.79 -0.92
C GLN A 70 -17.96 -27.88 -0.98
N GLU A 71 -19.13 -27.55 -1.55
CA GLU A 71 -20.22 -28.53 -1.78
C GLU A 71 -19.77 -29.67 -2.69
N GLY A 72 -18.98 -29.38 -3.74
CA GLY A 72 -18.44 -30.40 -4.65
C GLY A 72 -17.31 -31.26 -4.05
N ALA A 73 -16.55 -30.72 -3.11
CA ALA A 73 -15.46 -31.43 -2.43
C ALA A 73 -15.98 -32.38 -1.31
N GLY A 74 -17.20 -32.16 -0.80
CA GLY A 74 -17.79 -32.97 0.26
C GLY A 74 -17.15 -32.77 1.64
N GLY A 75 -16.45 -31.64 1.85
CA GLY A 75 -15.73 -31.33 3.09
C GLY A 75 -15.15 -29.92 3.09
N ASP A 76 -14.49 -29.55 4.18
CA ASP A 76 -13.83 -28.25 4.31
C ASP A 76 -12.63 -28.12 3.38
N LEU A 77 -12.43 -26.92 2.83
CA LEU A 77 -11.34 -26.63 1.91
C LEU A 77 -10.08 -26.22 2.67
N GLY A 78 -8.94 -26.79 2.27
CA GLY A 78 -7.63 -26.34 2.72
C GLY A 78 -7.26 -24.97 2.15
N VAL A 79 -6.32 -24.27 2.80
CA VAL A 79 -5.87 -22.92 2.39
C VAL A 79 -5.43 -22.87 0.92
N THR A 80 -4.69 -23.89 0.46
CA THR A 80 -4.24 -24.01 -0.93
C THR A 80 -5.40 -24.13 -1.91
N GLU A 81 -6.43 -24.90 -1.58
CA GLU A 81 -7.62 -25.09 -2.41
C GLU A 81 -8.45 -23.80 -2.49
N VAL A 82 -8.59 -23.11 -1.36
CA VAL A 82 -9.22 -21.78 -1.32
C VAL A 82 -8.48 -20.79 -2.22
N LEU A 83 -7.15 -20.69 -2.10
CA LEU A 83 -6.35 -19.80 -2.94
C LEU A 83 -6.40 -20.17 -4.43
N GLN A 84 -6.44 -21.46 -4.77
CA GLN A 84 -6.64 -21.91 -6.16
C GLN A 84 -8.03 -21.55 -6.68
N CYS A 85 -9.08 -21.69 -5.86
CA CYS A 85 -10.43 -21.28 -6.19
C CYS A 85 -10.50 -19.76 -6.45
N ILE A 86 -9.86 -18.96 -5.58
CA ILE A 86 -9.75 -17.50 -5.74
C ILE A 86 -9.00 -17.16 -7.03
N LYS A 87 -7.85 -17.79 -7.30
CA LYS A 87 -7.08 -17.55 -8.53
C LYS A 87 -7.94 -17.78 -9.78
N LYS A 88 -8.62 -18.93 -9.87
CA LYS A 88 -9.53 -19.25 -10.99
C LYS A 88 -10.72 -18.29 -11.09
N GLY A 89 -11.22 -17.81 -9.95
CA GLY A 89 -12.30 -16.81 -9.92
C GLY A 89 -11.82 -15.43 -10.37
N ALA A 90 -10.59 -15.04 -10.02
CA ALA A 90 -10.01 -13.77 -10.40
C ALA A 90 -9.83 -13.65 -11.92
N GLU A 91 -9.46 -14.73 -12.61
CA GLU A 91 -9.37 -14.77 -14.08
C GLU A 91 -10.74 -14.55 -14.77
N GLN A 92 -11.83 -14.88 -14.09
CA GLN A 92 -13.21 -14.76 -14.60
C GLN A 92 -13.93 -13.51 -14.08
N TRP A 93 -13.28 -12.77 -13.18
CA TRP A 93 -13.85 -11.58 -12.57
C TRP A 93 -13.80 -10.41 -13.55
N SER A 94 -14.91 -9.69 -13.68
CA SER A 94 -14.96 -8.40 -14.36
C SER A 94 -15.30 -7.31 -13.34
N SER A 95 -14.47 -6.26 -13.33
CA SER A 95 -14.67 -5.06 -12.52
C SER A 95 -15.69 -4.08 -13.12
N ASP A 96 -16.28 -4.36 -14.28
CA ASP A 96 -17.16 -3.40 -15.00
C ASP A 96 -18.42 -3.03 -14.21
N ARG A 97 -18.86 -3.91 -13.31
CA ARG A 97 -20.03 -3.71 -12.45
C ARG A 97 -19.70 -2.92 -11.17
N LEU A 98 -18.42 -2.72 -10.89
CA LEU A 98 -17.99 -1.94 -9.73
C LEU A 98 -18.20 -0.45 -10.00
N LYS A 99 -18.66 0.25 -8.97
CA LYS A 99 -18.76 1.71 -9.00
C LYS A 99 -17.37 2.29 -9.18
N LYS A 100 -17.21 3.20 -10.14
CA LYS A 100 -15.95 3.90 -10.39
C LYS A 100 -15.77 5.01 -9.37
N PHE A 101 -14.58 5.07 -8.78
CA PHE A 101 -14.14 6.14 -7.89
C PHE A 101 -12.99 6.90 -8.55
N PRO A 102 -12.74 8.16 -8.17
CA PRO A 102 -11.56 8.89 -8.63
C PRO A 102 -10.28 8.13 -8.28
N ASP A 103 -9.27 8.21 -9.15
CA ASP A 103 -7.97 7.62 -8.87
C ASP A 103 -7.35 8.27 -7.62
N LEU A 104 -6.87 7.44 -6.70
CA LEU A 104 -6.10 7.88 -5.55
C LEU A 104 -4.80 8.53 -6.01
N LYS A 105 -4.66 9.83 -5.74
CA LYS A 105 -3.45 10.59 -6.02
C LYS A 105 -2.74 10.87 -4.71
N PHE A 106 -1.70 10.10 -4.43
CA PHE A 106 -0.80 10.38 -3.33
C PHE A 106 0.24 11.39 -3.81
N ARG A 107 0.17 12.61 -3.28
CA ARG A 107 1.25 13.57 -3.44
C ARG A 107 2.23 13.34 -2.30
N TYR A 108 3.51 13.22 -2.62
CA TYR A 108 4.54 13.28 -1.60
C TYR A 108 4.41 14.63 -0.90
N VAL A 109 4.31 14.60 0.42
CA VAL A 109 4.45 15.81 1.22
C VAL A 109 5.89 16.25 1.01
N GLU A 110 6.06 17.36 0.30
CA GLU A 110 7.35 18.01 0.20
C GLU A 110 7.66 18.56 1.59
N GLU A 111 8.80 18.15 2.16
CA GLU A 111 9.30 18.75 3.40
C GLU A 111 9.42 20.27 3.20
N GLU A 112 9.06 21.07 4.20
CA GLU A 112 9.13 22.53 4.07
C GLU A 112 10.57 23.03 3.87
N ARG A 113 11.55 22.28 4.39
CA ARG A 113 12.98 22.62 4.39
C ARG A 113 13.82 21.41 3.94
N PRO A 114 13.70 20.99 2.69
CA PRO A 114 14.41 19.81 2.18
C PRO A 114 15.94 19.97 2.27
N GLU A 115 16.45 21.20 2.25
CA GLU A 115 17.86 21.54 2.41
C GLU A 115 18.48 21.05 3.72
N GLU A 116 17.72 20.95 4.82
CA GLU A 116 18.24 20.45 6.09
C GLU A 116 18.72 18.99 5.99
N PHE A 117 18.12 18.20 5.10
CA PHE A 117 18.54 16.84 4.81
C PHE A 117 19.49 16.76 3.61
N PHE A 118 19.14 17.38 2.48
CA PHE A 118 19.88 17.20 1.24
C PHE A 118 21.23 17.93 1.25
N THR A 119 21.35 19.12 1.83
CA THR A 119 22.60 19.86 1.87
C THR A 119 23.71 19.09 2.60
N PRO A 120 23.54 18.63 3.87
CA PRO A 120 24.57 17.87 4.53
C PRO A 120 24.86 16.52 3.84
N TYR A 121 23.84 15.85 3.29
CA TYR A 121 24.03 14.58 2.57
C TYR A 121 24.85 14.74 1.29
N VAL A 122 24.56 15.76 0.48
CA VAL A 122 25.31 16.06 -0.75
C VAL A 122 26.76 16.43 -0.41
N TRP A 123 26.98 17.23 0.65
CA TRP A 123 28.34 17.54 1.10
C TRP A 123 29.10 16.29 1.58
N ALA A 124 28.44 15.38 2.30
CA ALA A 124 29.04 14.12 2.70
C ALA A 124 29.43 13.26 1.48
N LEU A 125 28.56 13.16 0.47
CA LEU A 125 28.86 12.46 -0.78
C LEU A 125 30.02 13.10 -1.55
N ILE A 126 30.05 14.42 -1.67
CA ILE A 126 31.15 15.14 -2.32
C ILE A 126 32.45 14.91 -1.55
N SER A 127 32.42 14.91 -0.22
CA SER A 127 33.60 14.66 0.59
C SER A 127 34.10 13.20 0.50
N ALA A 128 33.19 12.24 0.37
CA ALA A 128 33.52 10.81 0.36
C ALA A 128 33.89 10.29 -1.04
N CYS A 129 33.20 10.77 -2.07
CA CYS A 129 33.32 10.30 -3.45
C CYS A 129 33.98 11.32 -4.38
N GLY A 130 34.05 12.59 -3.99
CA GLY A 130 34.76 13.59 -4.76
C GLY A 130 36.26 13.44 -4.55
N ASN A 131 37.01 13.37 -5.64
CA ASN A 131 38.46 13.59 -5.65
C ASN A 131 38.80 15.08 -5.44
N ILE A 132 38.02 15.78 -4.60
CA ILE A 132 38.28 17.15 -4.21
C ILE A 132 39.24 17.07 -3.03
N TYR A 133 40.51 17.29 -3.31
CA TYR A 133 41.49 17.54 -2.28
C TYR A 133 41.13 18.89 -1.65
N TRP A 134 40.39 18.88 -0.54
CA TRP A 134 40.14 20.09 0.25
C TRP A 134 41.49 20.54 0.80
N ALA A 135 42.17 21.38 0.02
CA ALA A 135 43.39 22.03 0.45
C ALA A 135 43.00 22.99 1.56
N SER A 136 43.03 22.52 2.81
CA SER A 136 43.12 23.41 3.97
C SER A 136 44.51 24.03 3.93
N GLU A 137 44.69 25.00 3.04
CA GLU A 137 45.94 25.76 2.89
C GLU A 137 46.23 26.68 4.09
N CYS A 138 45.43 26.60 5.16
CA CYS A 138 45.78 27.19 6.46
C CYS A 138 46.09 26.16 7.56
N GLY A 139 45.89 24.85 7.34
CA GLY A 139 46.19 23.83 8.35
C GLY A 139 47.67 23.40 8.40
N ALA A 140 48.35 23.40 7.25
CA ALA A 140 49.72 22.89 7.14
C ALA A 140 50.81 23.92 7.48
N ARG A 141 50.50 25.23 7.43
CA ARG A 141 51.49 26.29 7.72
C ARG A 141 51.73 26.52 9.22
N ALA A 142 50.76 26.23 10.08
CA ALA A 142 50.91 26.42 11.53
C ALA A 142 51.78 25.35 12.22
N ALA A 143 52.01 24.20 11.58
CA ALA A 143 52.83 23.12 12.14
C ALA A 143 54.34 23.27 11.82
N GLY A 144 54.70 24.04 10.78
CA GLY A 144 56.09 24.26 10.37
C GLY A 144 56.82 25.32 11.20
N ASP A 145 56.12 26.36 11.64
CA ASP A 145 56.72 27.51 12.34
C ASP A 145 56.86 27.30 13.86
N LEU A 146 56.43 26.15 14.39
CA LEU A 146 56.57 25.78 15.81
C LEU A 146 57.77 24.87 16.08
N LEU A 147 58.52 24.47 15.05
CA LEU A 147 59.67 23.57 15.14
C LEU A 147 60.96 24.13 14.47
N ALA A 148 61.06 25.45 14.30
CA ALA A 148 62.28 26.14 13.90
C ALA A 148 62.64 27.26 14.89
#